data_AF-K2GBJ9-F1
#
_entry.id   AF-K2GBJ9-F1
#
_cell.length_a   1.000
_cell.length_b   1.000
_cell.length_c   1.000
_cell.angle_alpha   90.00
_cell.angle_beta   90.00
_cell.angle_gamma   90.00
#
_symmetry.space_group_name_H-M   'P 1'
#
loop_
_entity.id
_entity.type
_entity.pdbx_description
1 polymer ?
#
loop_
_entity_poly.entity_id
_entity_poly.type
_entity_poly.pdbx_seq_one_letter_code
_entity_poly.pdbx_strand_id
1 'polypeptide(L)' 'MNDKKTILTGDRPTGRLHLGHYIGSLKNRLKMQHECNQF' A
#
# COMPACT_ATOMS: atom_id res chain seq x y z
N MET A 1 7.32 0.14 23.35
CA MET A 1 6.66 -0.63 22.29
C MET A 1 6.55 0.26 21.07
N ASN A 2 6.85 -0.25 19.88
CA ASN A 2 6.85 0.57 18.66
C ASN A 2 5.38 0.84 18.28
N ASP A 3 4.88 2.07 18.51
CA ASP A 3 3.48 2.50 18.29
C ASP A 3 3.05 2.56 16.79
N LYS A 4 3.78 1.86 15.92
CA LYS A 4 3.45 1.81 14.49
C LYS A 4 2.30 0.85 14.27
N LYS A 5 1.20 1.38 13.70
CA LYS A 5 0.05 0.58 13.31
C LYS A 5 0.49 -0.50 12.32
N THR A 6 -0.02 -1.71 12.52
CA THR A 6 0.17 -2.81 11.58
C THR A 6 -0.89 -2.74 10.49
N ILE A 7 -0.47 -2.79 9.24
CA ILE A 7 -1.36 -2.80 8.08
C ILE A 7 -1.10 -4.03 7.21
N LEU A 8 -2.16 -4.64 6.71
CA LEU A 8 -2.12 -5.71 5.72
C LEU A 8 -2.58 -5.12 4.38
N THR A 9 -1.80 -5.33 3.33
CA THR A 9 -2.15 -4.84 2.00
C THR A 9 -2.29 -5.99 1.01
N GLY A 10 -3.31 -5.94 0.16
CA GLY A 10 -3.48 -6.91 -0.93
C GLY A 10 -4.09 -6.23 -2.14
N ASP A 11 -3.45 -6.38 -3.30
CA ASP A 11 -4.00 -5.97 -4.59
C ASP A 11 -4.32 -7.20 -5.42
N ARG A 12 -5.49 -7.20 -6.06
CA ARG A 12 -5.82 -8.14 -7.13
C ARG A 12 -6.04 -7.35 -8.43
N PRO A 13 -4.98 -7.05 -9.18
CA PRO A 13 -5.15 -6.41 -10.48
C PRO A 13 -5.79 -7.43 -11.44
N THR A 14 -6.90 -7.06 -12.08
CA THR A 14 -7.58 -7.88 -13.10
C THR A 14 -7.02 -7.66 -14.51
N GLY A 15 -5.82 -7.07 -14.63
CA GLY A 15 -5.18 -6.74 -15.88
C GLY A 15 -3.79 -6.12 -15.68
N ARG A 16 -3.24 -5.51 -16.74
CA ARG A 16 -1.95 -4.82 -16.65
C ARG A 16 -2.05 -3.62 -15.72
N LEU A 17 -1.01 -3.41 -14.91
CA LEU A 17 -0.90 -2.20 -14.10
C LEU A 17 -0.94 -0.97 -15.00
N HIS A 18 -1.75 0.00 -14.62
CA HIS A 18 -1.91 1.27 -15.32
C HIS A 18 -1.98 2.40 -14.31
N LEU A 19 -1.99 3.65 -14.79
CA LEU A 19 -1.91 4.84 -13.94
C LEU A 19 -2.98 4.90 -12.84
N GLY A 20 -4.15 4.30 -13.09
CA GLY A 20 -5.22 4.17 -12.10
C GLY A 20 -4.81 3.34 -10.89
N HIS A 21 -4.09 2.23 -11.07
CA HIS A 21 -3.53 1.45 -9.96
C HIS A 21 -2.47 2.22 -9.17
N TYR A 22 -1.70 3.07 -9.87
CA TYR A 22 -0.70 3.92 -9.21
C TYR A 22 -1.36 4.95 -8.29
N ILE A 23 -2.33 5.70 -8.82
CA ILE A 23 -3.03 6.74 -8.07
C ILE A 23 -3.91 6.12 -6.98
N GLY A 24 -4.60 5.02 -7.29
CA GLY A 24 -5.59 4.41 -6.41
C GLY A 24 -5.02 3.56 -5.28
N SER A 25 -3.83 2.96 -5.46
CA SER A 25 -3.30 2.00 -4.47
C SER A 25 -1.80 2.18 -4.20
N LEU A 26 -0.95 2.19 -5.23
CA LEU A 26 0.51 2.18 -5.02
C LEU A 26 1.06 3.45 -4.36
N LYS A 27 0.54 4.64 -4.72
CA LYS A 27 1.00 5.91 -4.15
C LYS A 27 0.74 5.99 -2.65
N ASN A 28 -0.40 5.46 -2.19
CA ASN A 28 -0.75 5.48 -0.77
C ASN A 28 0.08 4.46 0.02
N ARG A 29 0.36 3.29 -0.57
CA ARG A 29 1.25 2.29 0.04
C ARG A 29 2.67 2.79 0.26
N LEU A 30 3.25 3.51 -0.71
CA LEU A 30 4.58 4.12 -0.55
C LEU A 30 4.65 5.06 0.65
N LYS A 31 3.60 5.86 0.89
CA LYS A 31 3.56 6.72 2.08
C LYS A 31 3.48 5.89 3.37
N MET A 32 2.63 4.88 3.38
CA MET A 32 2.39 4.04 4.55
C MET A 32 3.60 3.18 4.95
N GLN A 33 4.53 2.89 4.03
CA GLN A 33 5.76 2.15 4.33
C GLN A 33 6.66 2.84 5.35
N HIS A 34 6.60 4.18 5.46
CA HIS A 34 7.40 4.93 6.43
C HIS A 34 6.71 5.05 7.79
N GLU A 35 5.37 5.00 7.81
CA GLU A 35 4.53 5.26 8.97
C GLU A 35 4.13 3.98 9.73
N CYS A 36 3.95 2.87 9.02
CA CYS A 36 3.35 1.64 9.53
C CYS A 36 4.25 0.42 9.35
N ASN A 37 3.99 -0.64 10.13
CA ASN A 37 4.56 -1.95 9.85
C ASN A 37 3.65 -2.67 8.85
N GLN A 38 4.20 -3.13 7.72
CA GLN A 38 3.44 -3.72 6.62
C GLN A 38 3.69 -5.23 6.51
N PHE A 39 2.61 -6.00 6.30
CA PHE A 39 2.62 -7.43 6.02
C PHE A 39 1.95 -7.73 4.67
#